data_AF-A0A520A9Z3-F1
#
_entry.id   AF-A0A520A9Z3-F1
#
_cell.length_a   1.000
_cell.length_b   1.000
_cell.length_c   1.000
_cell.angle_alpha   90.00
_cell.angle_beta   90.00
_cell.angle_gamma   90.00
#
_symmetry.space_group_name_H-M   'P 1'
#
loop_
_entity.id
_entity.type
_entity.pdbx_description
1 polymer ?
#
loop_
_entity_poly.entity_id
_entity_poly.type
_entity_poly.pdbx_seq_one_letter_code
_entity_poly.pdbx_strand_id
1 'polypeptide(L)' 'NWRETGGPQVVPPTRRGFGSMMIERSLRSYFKATAQIEYLESGLVFCLDAPLGEAAMVSK' A
#
# COMPACT_ATOMS: atom_id res chain seq x y z
N ASN A 1 2.05 0.91 8.16
CA ASN A 1 1.48 2.19 7.68
C ASN A 1 2.64 3.03 7.18
N TRP A 2 2.83 3.09 5.86
CA TRP A 2 3.91 3.82 5.19
C TRP A 2 3.35 5.09 4.55
N ARG A 3 4.12 6.18 4.60
CA ARG A 3 3.69 7.50 4.13
C ARG A 3 4.83 8.19 3.39
N GLU A 4 4.54 8.69 2.20
CA GLU A 4 5.43 9.60 1.49
C GLU A 4 5.24 11.03 2.01
N THR A 5 6.34 11.78 2.13
CA THR A 5 6.34 13.16 2.64
C THR A 5 7.35 14.02 1.90
N GLY A 6 7.16 15.34 1.90
CA GLY A 6 8.07 16.31 1.27
C GLY A 6 7.92 16.47 -0.25
N GLY A 7 6.90 15.83 -0.85
CA GLY A 7 6.57 15.97 -2.27
C GLY A 7 5.58 17.11 -2.56
N PRO A 8 5.25 17.35 -3.84
CA PRO A 8 4.18 18.26 -4.24
C PRO A 8 2.79 17.73 -3.83
N GLN A 9 1.76 18.57 -3.90
CA GLN A 9 0.40 18.15 -3.62
C GLN A 9 -0.05 17.01 -4.54
N VAL A 10 -0.60 15.96 -3.96
CA VAL A 10 -1.09 14.80 -4.71
C VAL A 10 -2.55 15.02 -5.12
N VAL A 11 -2.85 14.75 -6.38
CA VAL A 11 -4.23 14.65 -6.88
C VAL A 11 -4.57 13.16 -7.07
N PRO A 12 -5.67 12.66 -6.50
CA PRO A 12 -6.08 11.27 -6.67
C PRO A 12 -6.21 10.90 -8.16
N PRO A 13 -5.63 9.76 -8.60
CA PRO A 13 -5.73 9.35 -9.99
C PRO A 13 -7.17 8.95 -10.33
N THR A 14 -7.63 9.28 -11.53
CA THR A 14 -8.97 8.89 -12.01
C THR A 14 -9.10 7.41 -12.34
N ARG A 15 -7.97 6.69 -12.47
CA ARG A 15 -7.90 5.26 -12.76
C ARG A 15 -6.77 4.61 -11.96
N ARG A 16 -7.01 3.41 -11.46
CA ARG A 16 -5.95 2.57 -10.86
C ARG A 16 -5.20 1.83 -11.97
N GLY A 17 -3.90 2.09 -12.07
CA GLY A 17 -3.01 1.45 -13.03
C GLY A 17 -2.54 0.07 -12.57
N PHE A 18 -1.87 -0.65 -13.47
CA PHE A 18 -1.35 -1.98 -13.21
C PHE A 18 -0.47 -2.07 -11.94
N GLY A 19 0.42 -1.08 -11.72
CA GLY A 19 1.33 -1.08 -10.57
C GLY A 19 0.63 -1.05 -9.22
N SER A 20 -0.34 -0.15 -9.02
CA SER A 20 -1.08 -0.08 -7.74
C SER A 20 -1.95 -1.31 -7.51
N MET A 21 -2.52 -1.87 -8.58
CA MET A 21 -3.25 -3.14 -8.49
C MET A 21 -2.32 -4.31 -8.14
N MET A 22 -1.13 -4.37 -8.73
CA MET A 22 -0.14 -5.40 -8.45
C MET A 22 0.31 -5.34 -7.00
N ILE A 23 0.70 -4.17 -6.50
CA ILE A 23 1.16 -3.98 -5.12
C ILE A 23 0.07 -4.43 -4.14
N GLU A 24 -1.15 -3.93 -4.30
CA GLU A 24 -2.23 -4.27 -3.38
C GLU A 24 -2.59 -5.76 -3.44
N ARG A 25 -2.70 -6.37 -4.63
CA ARG A 25 -3.11 -7.79 -4.75
C ARG A 25 -2.03 -8.75 -4.27
N SER A 26 -0.78 -8.52 -4.62
CA SER A 26 0.33 -9.38 -4.23
C SER A 26 0.49 -9.42 -2.72
N LEU A 27 0.44 -8.26 -2.05
CA LEU A 27 0.61 -8.19 -0.60
C LEU A 27 -0.60 -8.75 0.16
N ARG A 28 -1.83 -8.52 -0.32
CA ARG A 28 -3.02 -9.20 0.24
C ARG A 28 -2.90 -10.71 0.17
N SER A 29 -2.49 -11.24 -0.99
CA SER A 29 -2.36 -12.67 -1.19
C SER A 29 -1.24 -13.28 -0.35
N TYR A 30 -0.09 -12.61 -0.28
CA TYR A 30 1.09 -13.16 0.40
C TYR A 30 0.91 -13.20 1.91
N PHE A 31 0.30 -12.16 2.48
CA PHE A 31 0.16 -12.01 3.94
C PHE A 31 -1.23 -12.33 4.48
N LYS A 32 -2.15 -12.86 3.64
CA LYS A 32 -3.59 -13.00 3.96
C LYS A 32 -4.15 -11.72 4.59
N ALA A 33 -3.79 -10.60 3.97
CA ALA A 33 -3.92 -9.27 4.52
C ALA A 33 -4.97 -8.43 3.78
N THR A 34 -5.25 -7.25 4.31
CA THR A 34 -5.84 -6.14 3.54
C THR A 34 -4.76 -5.13 3.20
N ALA A 35 -4.79 -4.60 1.98
CA ALA A 35 -3.82 -3.62 1.50
C ALA A 35 -4.53 -2.52 0.74
N GLN A 36 -4.21 -1.26 1.07
CA GLN A 36 -4.88 -0.08 0.57
C GLN A 36 -3.89 1.04 0.32
N ILE A 37 -4.08 1.77 -0.78
CA ILE A 37 -3.40 3.03 -1.08
C ILE A 37 -4.40 4.19 -0.98
N GLU A 38 -4.04 5.22 -0.23
CA GLU A 38 -4.75 6.49 -0.12
C GLU A 38 -3.90 7.60 -0.74
N TYR A 39 -4.53 8.44 -1.57
CA TYR A 39 -3.89 9.60 -2.19
C TYR A 39 -4.38 10.85 -1.47
N LEU A 40 -3.65 11.28 -0.43
CA LEU A 40 -3.95 12.50 0.31
C LEU A 40 -3.18 13.67 -0.30
N GLU A 41 -3.69 14.90 -0.21
CA GLU A 41 -2.98 16.08 -0.72
C GLU A 41 -1.55 16.20 -0.17
N SER A 42 -1.29 15.73 1.05
CA SER A 42 0.02 15.74 1.70
C SER A 42 1.00 14.66 1.21
N GLY A 43 0.53 13.66 0.47
CA GLY A 43 1.32 12.51 0.05
C GLY A 43 0.53 11.21 -0.04
N LEU A 44 1.16 10.19 -0.63
CA LEU A 44 0.61 8.84 -0.70
C LEU A 44 0.75 8.12 0.65
N VAL A 45 -0.29 7.41 1.05
CA VAL A 45 -0.31 6.54 2.23
C VAL A 45 -0.58 5.11 1.80
N PHE A 46 0.25 4.18 2.25
CA PHE A 46 0.05 2.75 2.09
C PHE A 46 -0.22 2.07 3.43
N CYS A 47 -1.34 1.37 3.51
CA CYS A 47 -1.77 0.62 4.67
C CYS A 47 -1.81 -0.87 4.33
N LEU A 48 -1.07 -1.66 5.10
CA LEU A 48 -1.14 -3.11 5.11
C LEU A 48 -1.58 -3.53 6.51
N ASP A 49 -2.68 -4.27 6.60
CA ASP A 49 -3.18 -4.87 7.82
C ASP A 49 -3.17 -6.40 7.64
N ALA A 50 -2.33 -7.05 8.43
CA ALA A 50 -2.01 -8.46 8.31
C ALA A 50 -1.89 -9.09 9.70
N PRO A 51 -2.28 -10.37 9.87
CA PRO A 51 -1.94 -11.12 11.07
C PRO A 51 -0.42 -11.16 11.27
N LEU A 52 0.04 -10.88 12.50
CA LEU A 52 1.47 -10.80 12.81
C LEU A 52 2.25 -12.06 12.40
N GLY A 53 1.65 -13.24 12.54
CA GLY A 53 2.28 -14.51 12.17
C GLY A 53 2.56 -14.67 10.68
N GLU A 54 1.76 -14.04 9.81
CA GLU A 54 1.95 -14.06 8.36
C GLU A 54 2.95 -12.96 7.95
N ALA A 55 2.89 -11.78 8.60
CA ALA A 55 3.74 -10.63 8.29
C ALA A 55 5.19 -10.73 8.79
N ALA A 56 5.44 -11.50 9.85
CA ALA A 56 6.77 -11.64 10.47
C ALA A 56 7.73 -12.56 9.69
N MET A 57 7.24 -13.26 8.66
CA MET A 57 8.04 -14.14 7.81
C MET A 57 8.79 -13.33 6.75
N VAL A 58 9.75 -12.50 7.16
CA VAL A 58 10.73 -11.92 6.23
C VAL A 58 11.81 -12.98 6.03
N SER A 59 11.67 -13.82 5.00
CA SER A 59 12.76 -14.70 4.60
C SER A 59 13.95 -13.82 4.22
N LYS A 60 15.09 -14.04 4.87
CA LYS A 60 16.38 -13.51 4.42
C LYS A 60 16.72 -14.03 3.02
#